data_AF-A0A350X5N0-F1
#
_entry.id   AF-A0A350X5N0-F1
#
_cell.length_a   1.000
_cell.length_b   1.000
_cell.length_c   1.000
_cell.angle_alpha   90.00
_cell.angle_beta   90.00
_cell.angle_gamma   90.00
#
_symmetry.space_group_name_H-M   'P 1'
#
loop_
_entity.id
_entity.type
_entity.pdbx_description
1 polymer ?
#
loop_
_entity_poly.entity_id
_entity_poly.type
_entity_poly.pdbx_seq_one_letter_code
_entity_poly.pdbx_strand_id
1 'polypeptide(L)'
;MKSKFNPLDSESQHKDTVVAFFNSMFKVGELAEFAKNVFQSKGLEELRSQLTSAGRGMLPVGKNTYEWFHGKPCEILSPGSKGWQKGKLRIRISLEFCPDEPEIEETPPNEQPEISEPESPLDDLRQLINQNNHQINE
;
A
#
# COMPACT_ATOMS: atom_id res chain seq x y z
N MET A 1 2.68 19.87 7.31
CA MET A 1 2.24 18.91 6.29
C MET A 1 1.64 17.71 6.99
N LYS A 2 0.50 17.19 6.53
CA LYS A 2 -0.06 15.93 7.06
C LYS A 2 0.58 14.79 6.26
N SER A 3 1.28 13.88 6.93
CA SER A 3 1.79 12.65 6.32
C SER A 3 0.63 11.87 5.72
N LYS A 4 0.72 11.54 4.42
CA LYS A 4 -0.28 10.75 3.71
C LYS A 4 0.23 9.32 3.64
N PHE A 5 -0.31 8.47 4.50
CA PHE A 5 -0.03 7.04 4.49
C PHE A 5 -0.87 6.37 3.41
N ASN A 6 -0.21 5.58 2.56
CA ASN A 6 -0.86 4.77 1.54
C ASN A 6 -0.79 3.29 1.96
N PRO A 7 -1.93 2.56 1.92
CA PRO A 7 -1.95 1.15 2.30
C PRO A 7 -1.20 0.30 1.28
N LEU A 8 -0.24 -0.47 1.77
CA LEU A 8 0.45 -1.51 1.04
C LEU A 8 -0.34 -2.81 1.22
N ASP A 9 -1.33 -3.03 0.36
CA ASP A 9 -2.16 -4.22 0.46
C ASP A 9 -1.37 -5.47 0.05
N SER A 10 -1.20 -6.39 1.00
CA SER A 10 -0.61 -7.72 0.82
C SER A 10 -1.29 -8.58 -0.25
N GLU A 11 -2.54 -8.26 -0.60
CA GLU A 11 -3.35 -9.02 -1.57
C GLU A 11 -3.34 -8.37 -2.97
N SER A 12 -2.50 -7.35 -3.21
CA SER A 12 -2.48 -6.52 -4.42
C SER A 12 -1.15 -6.55 -5.20
N GLN A 13 -1.03 -5.68 -6.21
CA GLN A 13 0.17 -5.46 -7.04
C GLN A 13 1.46 -5.16 -6.24
N HIS A 14 1.33 -4.74 -4.97
CA HIS A 14 2.45 -4.36 -4.11
C HIS A 14 3.09 -5.51 -3.31
N LYS A 15 2.68 -6.77 -3.50
CA LYS A 15 3.24 -7.90 -2.71
C LYS A 15 4.76 -8.05 -2.86
N ASP A 16 5.28 -7.75 -4.06
CA ASP A 16 6.71 -7.86 -4.40
C ASP A 16 7.47 -6.55 -4.14
N THR A 17 6.78 -5.48 -3.71
CA THR A 17 7.42 -4.27 -3.22
C THR A 17 8.35 -4.61 -2.06
N VAL A 18 9.53 -4.00 -2.03
CA VAL A 18 10.53 -4.25 -0.98
C VAL A 18 10.59 -3.06 -0.04
N VAL A 19 10.54 -3.33 1.26
CA VAL A 19 10.84 -2.35 2.31
C VAL A 19 12.26 -2.63 2.80
N ALA A 20 13.09 -1.58 2.80
CA ALA A 20 14.44 -1.62 3.32
C ALA A 20 14.50 -0.94 4.69
N PHE A 21 15.13 -1.62 5.64
CA PHE A 21 15.64 -1.08 6.90
C PHE A 21 17.17 -1.08 6.84
N PHE A 22 17.82 -0.40 7.77
CA PHE A 22 19.28 -0.22 7.79
C PHE A 22 20.11 -1.44 7.34
N ASN A 23 19.83 -2.63 7.90
CA ASN A 23 20.58 -3.85 7.65
C ASN A 23 19.73 -5.00 7.07
N SER A 24 18.49 -4.75 6.67
CA SER A 24 17.58 -5.81 6.24
C SER A 24 16.56 -5.32 5.24
N MET A 25 16.10 -6.22 4.39
CA MET A 25 15.09 -5.94 3.38
C MET A 25 14.06 -7.06 3.39
N PHE A 26 12.80 -6.70 3.18
CA PHE A 26 11.70 -7.65 3.17
C PHE A 26 10.75 -7.32 2.03
N LYS A 27 10.22 -8.34 1.37
CA LYS A 27 9.02 -8.15 0.55
C LYS A 27 7.86 -7.78 1.45
N VAL A 28 7.08 -6.78 1.05
CA VAL A 28 5.88 -6.31 1.76
C VAL A 28 4.90 -7.46 1.98
N GLY A 29 4.67 -8.28 0.95
CA GLY A 29 3.77 -9.43 1.03
C GLY A 29 4.19 -10.42 2.13
N GLU A 30 5.47 -10.78 2.15
CA GLU A 30 6.03 -11.70 3.14
C GLU A 30 5.95 -11.08 4.55
N LEU A 31 6.36 -9.83 4.71
CA LEU A 31 6.32 -9.14 6.01
C LEU A 31 4.89 -9.06 6.56
N ALA A 32 3.91 -8.74 5.70
CA ALA A 32 2.51 -8.70 6.08
C ALA A 32 1.97 -10.09 6.45
N GLU A 33 2.35 -11.14 5.73
CA GLU A 33 1.98 -12.52 6.03
C GLU A 33 2.55 -12.97 7.37
N PHE A 34 3.83 -12.72 7.63
CA PHE A 34 4.44 -13.00 8.94
C PHE A 34 3.73 -12.23 10.06
N ALA A 35 3.39 -10.96 9.86
CA ALA A 35 2.64 -10.18 10.83
C ALA A 35 1.25 -10.79 11.10
N LYS A 36 0.51 -11.21 10.06
CA LYS A 36 -0.76 -11.94 10.19
C LYS A 36 -0.60 -13.20 11.01
N ASN A 37 0.41 -14.02 10.70
CA ASN A 37 0.68 -15.29 11.38
C ASN A 37 1.06 -15.09 12.86
N VAL A 38 1.90 -14.09 13.18
CA VAL A 38 2.27 -13.77 14.56
C VAL A 38 1.06 -13.32 15.37
N PHE A 39 0.23 -12.44 14.81
CA PHE A 39 -0.93 -11.94 15.54
C PHE A 39 -2.00 -13.03 15.73
N GLN A 40 -2.19 -13.89 14.74
CA GLN A 40 -3.09 -15.05 14.80
C GLN A 40 -2.69 -16.07 15.87
N SER A 41 -1.38 -16.32 16.02
CA SER A 41 -0.87 -17.36 16.91
C SER A 41 -0.66 -16.89 18.35
N LYS A 42 -0.08 -15.69 18.54
CA LYS A 42 0.32 -15.19 19.86
C LYS A 42 -0.26 -13.81 20.19
N GLY A 43 -0.41 -12.94 19.19
CA GLY A 43 -0.83 -11.56 19.42
C GLY A 43 -2.22 -11.43 20.07
N LEU A 44 -3.17 -12.29 19.70
CA LEU A 44 -4.51 -12.31 20.31
C LEU A 44 -4.50 -12.73 21.79
N GLU A 45 -3.67 -13.70 22.16
CA GLU A 45 -3.54 -14.14 23.55
C GLU A 45 -2.84 -13.08 24.40
N GLU A 46 -1.81 -12.43 23.84
CA GLU A 46 -1.15 -11.29 24.48
C GLU A 46 -2.13 -10.12 24.69
N LEU A 47 -2.93 -9.78 23.69
CA LEU A 47 -3.98 -8.76 23.79
C LEU A 47 -4.99 -9.10 24.89
N ARG A 48 -5.45 -10.36 24.93
CA ARG A 48 -6.34 -10.85 25.99
C ARG A 48 -5.71 -10.72 27.37
N SER A 49 -4.44 -11.11 27.52
CA SER A 49 -3.69 -11.04 28.77
C SER A 49 -3.59 -9.61 29.28
N GLN A 50 -3.25 -8.66 28.41
CA GLN A 50 -3.17 -7.25 28.77
C GLN A 50 -4.53 -6.65 29.15
N LEU A 51 -5.59 -6.93 28.39
CA LEU A 51 -6.95 -6.46 28.73
C LEU A 51 -7.42 -6.99 30.09
N THR A 52 -7.16 -8.27 30.35
CA THR A 52 -7.53 -8.91 31.62
C THR A 52 -6.75 -8.30 32.78
N SER A 53 -5.43 -8.15 32.62
CA SER A 53 -4.55 -7.57 33.64
C SER A 53 -4.87 -6.11 33.94
N ALA A 54 -5.32 -5.35 32.94
CA ALA A 54 -5.76 -3.97 33.09
C ALA A 54 -7.21 -3.83 33.64
N GLY A 55 -7.89 -4.93 33.95
CA GLY A 55 -9.27 -4.92 34.44
C GLY A 55 -10.30 -4.44 33.40
N ARG A 56 -9.99 -4.57 32.10
CA ARG A 56 -10.87 -4.13 30.99
C ARG A 56 -11.79 -5.24 30.46
N GLY A 57 -11.78 -6.39 31.12
CA GLY A 57 -12.52 -7.58 30.73
C GLY A 57 -11.67 -8.58 29.96
N MET A 58 -12.30 -9.67 29.54
CA MET A 58 -11.64 -10.79 28.89
C MET A 58 -12.08 -10.90 27.42
N LEU A 59 -11.11 -10.88 26.52
CA LEU A 59 -11.36 -11.12 25.10
C LEU A 59 -11.73 -12.61 24.90
N PRO A 60 -12.81 -12.93 24.15
CA PRO A 60 -13.22 -14.31 23.90
C PRO A 60 -12.30 -14.97 22.84
N VAL A 61 -11.09 -15.34 23.27
CA VAL A 61 -10.15 -16.11 22.47
C VAL A 61 -10.42 -17.59 22.71
N GLY A 62 -11.01 -18.24 21.71
CA GLY A 62 -11.24 -19.69 21.71
C GLY A 62 -10.07 -20.44 21.09
N LYS A 63 -10.21 -21.77 20.95
CA LYS A 63 -9.20 -22.61 20.29
C LYS A 63 -8.92 -22.21 18.83
N ASN A 64 -9.90 -21.62 18.16
CA ASN A 64 -9.80 -21.18 16.77
C ASN A 64 -9.62 -19.65 16.71
N THR A 65 -8.37 -19.19 16.67
CA THR A 65 -8.05 -17.75 16.56
C THR A 65 -8.37 -17.17 15.19
N TYR A 66 -8.51 -18.01 14.14
CA TYR A 66 -8.84 -17.57 12.79
C TYR A 66 -10.20 -16.85 12.70
N GLU A 67 -11.15 -17.15 13.59
CA GLU A 67 -12.46 -16.47 13.60
C GLU A 67 -12.34 -14.94 13.72
N TRP A 68 -11.31 -14.44 14.41
CA TRP A 68 -11.05 -13.01 14.54
C TRP A 68 -10.65 -12.35 13.23
N PHE A 69 -10.14 -13.12 12.26
CA PHE A 69 -9.73 -12.66 10.94
C PHE A 69 -10.77 -12.94 9.85
N HIS A 70 -11.73 -13.82 10.13
CA HIS A 70 -12.87 -14.10 9.23
C HIS A 70 -14.18 -13.43 9.68
N GLY A 71 -14.21 -12.86 10.89
CA GLY A 71 -15.36 -12.17 11.45
C GLY A 71 -15.94 -12.92 12.66
N LYS A 72 -15.61 -12.45 13.86
CA LYS A 72 -16.12 -12.97 15.12
C LYS A 72 -17.49 -12.34 15.43
N PRO A 73 -18.55 -13.13 15.69
CA PRO A 73 -19.86 -12.60 16.05
C PRO A 73 -19.79 -11.71 17.30
N CYS A 74 -20.44 -10.55 17.24
CA CYS A 74 -20.50 -9.59 18.34
C CYS A 74 -21.71 -8.67 18.23
N GLU A 75 -21.90 -7.82 19.22
CA GLU A 75 -22.84 -6.70 19.19
C GLU A 75 -22.07 -5.40 19.38
N ILE A 76 -22.47 -4.34 18.66
CA ILE A 76 -21.91 -3.00 18.82
C ILE A 76 -22.99 -2.03 19.29
N LEU A 77 -22.63 -1.15 20.22
CA LEU A 77 -23.44 -0.01 20.64
C LEU A 77 -22.63 1.25 20.38
N SER A 78 -23.15 2.13 19.53
CA SER A 78 -22.48 3.37 19.14
C SER A 78 -23.31 4.57 19.59
N PRO A 79 -22.67 5.70 19.96
CA PRO A 79 -23.39 6.94 20.20
C PRO A 79 -24.30 7.30 19.01
N GLY A 80 -25.56 7.62 19.28
CA GLY A 80 -26.55 7.94 18.24
C GLY A 80 -27.19 6.73 17.55
N SER A 81 -26.81 5.49 17.87
CA SER A 81 -27.52 4.30 17.38
C SER A 81 -28.84 4.09 18.13
N LYS A 82 -29.79 3.39 17.51
CA LYS A 82 -31.09 3.02 18.12
C LYS A 82 -30.99 1.86 19.13
N GLY A 83 -29.77 1.46 19.52
CA GLY A 83 -29.52 0.30 20.40
C GLY A 83 -28.37 -0.58 19.93
N TRP A 84 -28.26 -1.75 20.54
CA TRP A 84 -27.28 -2.79 20.19
C TRP A 84 -27.53 -3.35 18.79
N GLN A 85 -26.48 -3.47 17.99
CA GLN A 85 -26.53 -4.02 16.65
C GLN A 85 -25.70 -5.29 16.57
N LYS A 86 -26.34 -6.41 16.22
CA LYS A 86 -25.66 -7.69 15.96
C LYS A 86 -24.86 -7.61 14.67
N GLY A 87 -23.65 -8.12 14.70
CA GLY A 87 -22.74 -8.12 13.55
C GLY A 87 -21.54 -9.04 13.76
N LYS A 88 -20.48 -8.76 13.01
CA LYS A 88 -19.20 -9.46 13.12
C LYS A 88 -18.06 -8.44 13.18
N LEU A 89 -17.12 -8.67 14.09
CA LEU A 89 -15.87 -7.93 14.18
C LEU A 89 -14.75 -8.70 13.50
N ARG A 90 -14.02 -8.06 12.59
CA ARG A 90 -12.86 -8.66 11.91
C ARG A 90 -11.63 -7.79 12.12
N ILE A 91 -10.52 -8.42 12.48
CA ILE A 91 -9.20 -7.80 12.55
C ILE A 91 -8.54 -7.87 11.16
N ARG A 92 -8.04 -6.73 10.68
CA ARG A 92 -7.21 -6.63 9.49
C ARG A 92 -5.84 -6.08 9.91
N ILE A 93 -4.78 -6.64 9.34
CA ILE A 93 -3.43 -6.13 9.47
C ILE A 93 -3.05 -5.54 8.12
N SER A 94 -2.68 -4.27 8.11
CA SER A 94 -2.21 -3.54 6.94
C SER A 94 -0.84 -2.93 7.24
N LEU A 95 0.02 -2.92 6.24
CA LEU A 95 1.23 -2.12 6.24
C LEU A 95 0.93 -0.84 5.47
N GLU A 96 1.42 0.30 5.93
CA GLU A 96 1.23 1.58 5.25
C GLU A 96 2.58 2.26 5.10
N PHE A 97 2.79 2.97 3.99
CA PHE A 97 4.03 3.69 3.71
C PHE A 97 3.72 5.15 3.38
N CYS A 98 4.55 6.05 3.90
CA CYS A 98 4.51 7.48 3.61
C CYS A 98 5.92 7.86 3.16
N PRO A 99 6.14 8.22 1.88
CA PRO A 99 7.41 8.76 1.44
C PRO A 99 7.66 10.14 2.07
N ASP A 100 8.93 10.50 2.28
CA ASP A 100 9.33 11.81 2.82
C ASP A 100 9.08 12.94 1.81
N GLU A 101 9.29 12.65 0.52
CA GLU A 101 8.93 13.54 -0.57
C GLU A 101 7.54 13.14 -1.11
N PRO A 102 6.64 14.11 -1.36
CA PRO A 102 5.35 13.82 -1.96
C PRO A 102 5.55 13.18 -3.33
N GLU A 103 4.79 12.12 -3.59
CA GLU A 103 4.70 11.53 -4.92
C GLU A 103 4.25 12.64 -5.89
N ILE A 104 5.15 13.08 -6.77
CA ILE A 104 4.81 13.99 -7.85
C ILE A 104 3.91 13.13 -8.73
N GLU A 105 2.60 13.40 -8.72
CA GLU A 105 1.71 12.82 -9.73
C GLU A 105 2.29 13.27 -11.07
N GLU A 106 2.98 12.35 -11.76
CA GLU A 106 3.27 12.54 -13.17
C GLU A 106 1.90 12.64 -13.82
N THR A 107 1.47 13.88 -14.09
CA THR A 107 0.43 14.13 -15.07
C THR A 107 0.78 13.28 -16.27
N PRO A 108 -0.12 12.38 -16.74
CA PRO A 108 0.14 11.66 -17.97
C PRO A 108 0.60 12.69 -19.00
N PRO A 109 1.64 12.39 -19.81
CA PRO A 109 2.13 13.32 -20.81
C PRO A 109 0.92 13.85 -21.54
N ASN A 110 0.70 15.14 -21.35
CA ASN A 110 -0.29 15.97 -22.00
C ASN A 110 -0.78 15.32 -23.30
N GLU A 111 -2.08 15.05 -23.43
CA GLU A 111 -2.71 15.02 -24.76
C GLU A 111 -2.40 16.38 -25.37
N GLN A 112 -1.26 16.49 -26.07
CA GLN A 112 -0.87 17.69 -26.77
C GLN A 112 -2.00 18.02 -27.75
N PRO A 113 -2.60 19.21 -27.70
CA PRO A 113 -3.12 19.79 -28.92
C PRO A 113 -1.93 19.84 -29.89
N GLU A 114 -2.08 19.39 -31.13
CA GLU A 114 -1.08 19.57 -32.19
C GLU A 114 -0.70 21.06 -32.29
N ILE A 115 0.39 21.46 -31.64
CA ILE A 115 1.03 22.75 -31.87
C ILE A 115 2.15 22.44 -32.84
N SER A 116 2.00 22.92 -34.07
CA SER A 116 3.01 22.87 -35.12
C SER A 116 4.31 23.46 -34.55
N GLU A 117 5.34 22.63 -34.38
CA GLU A 117 6.65 23.09 -33.96
C GLU A 117 7.17 24.10 -35.01
N PRO A 118 7.64 25.30 -34.62
CA PRO A 118 8.39 26.14 -35.55
C PRO A 118 9.71 25.41 -35.84
N GLU A 119 10.03 25.22 -37.12
CA GLU A 119 11.21 24.48 -37.58
C GLU A 119 12.46 24.88 -36.77
N SER A 120 13.04 23.89 -36.11
CA SER A 120 14.19 24.08 -35.24
C SER A 120 15.45 24.24 -36.11
N PRO A 121 16.36 25.18 -35.81
CA PRO A 121 17.61 25.35 -36.57
C PRO A 121 18.53 24.11 -36.53
N LEU A 122 18.22 23.11 -35.69
CA LEU A 122 18.87 21.81 -35.66
C LEU A 122 18.33 20.82 -36.70
N ASP A 123 17.14 21.04 -37.25
CA ASP A 123 16.59 20.18 -38.30
C ASP A 123 17.28 20.42 -39.65
N ASP A 124 17.72 21.64 -39.93
CA ASP A 124 18.58 21.95 -41.09
C ASP A 124 19.88 21.13 -41.07
N LEU A 125 20.49 20.96 -39.89
CA LEU A 125 21.70 20.14 -39.72
C LEU A 125 21.44 18.65 -39.98
N ARG A 126 20.28 18.14 -39.55
CA ARG A 126 19.89 16.74 -39.79
C ARG A 126 19.65 16.48 -41.28
N GLN A 127 19.05 17.43 -41.99
CA GLN A 127 18.87 17.33 -43.43
C GLN A 127 20.20 17.35 -44.18
N LEU A 128 21.13 18.23 -43.79
CA LEU A 128 22.46 18.34 -44.41
C LEU A 128 23.27 17.04 -44.28
N ILE A 129 23.23 16.40 -43.11
CA ILE A 129 23.93 15.13 -42.84
C ILE A 129 23.37 14.00 -43.70
N ASN A 130 22.05 13.94 -43.87
CA ASN A 130 21.41 12.90 -44.68
C ASN A 130 21.67 13.09 -46.19
N GLN A 131 21.76 14.33 -46.67
CA GLN A 131 22.12 14.61 -48.07
C GLN A 131 23.57 14.24 -48.39
N ASN A 132 24.51 14.46 -47.46
CA ASN A 132 25.92 14.11 -47.67
C ASN A 132 26.17 12.60 -47.73
N ASN A 133 25.38 11.79 -47.04
CA ASN A 133 25.51 10.32 -47.10
C ASN A 133 25.11 9.71 -48.45
N HIS A 134 24.50 10.49 -49.36
CA HIS A 134 24.12 10.01 -50.69
C HIS A 134 25.18 10.25 -51.78
N GLN A 135 26.18 11.13 -51.55
CA GLN A 135 27.22 11.45 -52.54
C GLN A 135 28.53 10.65 -52.38
N ILE A 136 28.66 9.81 -51.33
CA ILE A 136 29.89 9.05 -51.06
C ILE A 136 29.87 7.65 -51.70
N ASN A 137 28.78 7.30 -52.41
CA ASN A 137 28.58 5.96 -52.99
C ASN A 137 28.50 5.96 -54.54
N GLU A 138 29.26 6.81 -55.23
CA GLU A 138 29.55 6.66 -56.67
C GLU A 138 31.04 6.40 -56.92
#